data_AF-W7TTJ9-F1
#
_entry.id   AF-W7TTJ9-F1
#
_cell.length_a   1.000
_cell.length_b   1.000
_cell.length_c   1.000
_cell.angle_alpha   90.00
_cell.angle_beta   90.00
_cell.angle_gamma   90.00
#
_symmetry.space_group_name_H-M   'P 1'
#
loop_
_entity.id
_entity.type
_entity.pdbx_description
1 polymer ?
#
loop_
_entity_poly.entity_id
_entity_poly.type
_entity_poly.pdbx_seq_one_letter_code
_entity_poly.pdbx_strand_id
1 'polypeptide(L)'
;MSEAEGYGIMAVEDLKAGELILQVPLSICVHIESLHLSVLHDIVKAEPHLMAFDSKDELLALLLMAERRAGSQSFWWPYLSLMPREYDTPLYWEEEERKYLAGTNVGLLTSMMEQRILRDWHEIHAKLVLKYPSVLGGLTVEDYRWALSTIWSRAVGVERGDSHSYLRCLAPALDMCNHSPAAASCLEDLIKYDAQMDALRLQQISPVSRGQECYLFYGPYSNAKLLYSYGFMAAQNPFRGVDFWVKVPSDFPLAEWKQEQLLAHDLTKEQPYDFRGTLLGNGVSVALMATIRLIHLAPEEFEDVEKVFHGEVVSLRNEEASLRGLVRLLQEKVQTFTPVEEDLGALAKLERVMTSTPIFGDEDAQIRRLGVPREKQAQEAECSADEEDRIRFERQKATLRRNFIRRAYAYKVVVEDKLIFQETLACLSHRLQELVCGGS
;
A
#
# COMPACT_ATOMS: atom_id res chain seq x y z
N MET A 1 -21.52 7.60 1.34
CA MET A 1 -20.67 6.56 0.72
C MET A 1 -20.32 7.08 -0.65
N SER A 2 -19.04 7.26 -0.95
CA SER A 2 -18.64 7.35 -2.35
C SER A 2 -18.86 5.96 -2.95
N GLU A 3 -19.45 5.86 -4.13
CA GLU A 3 -19.73 4.55 -4.76
C GLU A 3 -18.44 3.79 -5.12
N ALA A 4 -17.28 4.44 -5.06
CA ALA A 4 -15.99 3.90 -5.51
C ALA A 4 -15.04 3.49 -4.36
N GLU A 5 -15.02 4.20 -3.22
CA GLU A 5 -13.96 4.06 -2.20
C GLU A 5 -14.51 3.63 -0.82
N GLY A 6 -15.84 3.49 -0.70
CA GLY A 6 -16.50 3.01 0.51
C GLY A 6 -16.85 4.14 1.48
N TYR A 7 -16.44 3.99 2.74
CA TYR A 7 -16.65 5.01 3.77
C TYR A 7 -15.57 6.08 3.67
N GLY A 8 -15.96 7.33 3.96
CA GLY A 8 -15.12 8.52 3.78
C GLY A 8 -15.61 9.67 4.65
N ILE A 9 -14.80 10.72 4.80
CA ILE A 9 -15.16 11.93 5.55
C ILE A 9 -15.69 12.99 4.57
N MET A 10 -16.92 13.45 4.78
CA MET A 10 -17.56 14.44 3.91
C MET A 10 -17.67 15.80 4.61
N ALA A 11 -17.37 16.88 3.90
CA ALA A 11 -17.60 18.24 4.36
C ALA A 11 -19.10 18.53 4.45
N VAL A 12 -19.58 18.97 5.62
CA VAL A 12 -21.00 19.34 5.82
C VAL A 12 -21.26 20.82 5.54
N GLU A 13 -20.20 21.60 5.40
CA GLU A 13 -20.17 23.02 5.05
C GLU A 13 -18.91 23.32 4.21
N ASP A 14 -18.79 24.54 3.68
CA ASP A 14 -17.61 24.93 2.91
C ASP A 14 -16.40 25.16 3.84
N LEU A 15 -15.31 24.43 3.61
CA LEU A 15 -14.06 24.52 4.36
C LEU A 15 -13.05 25.39 3.60
N LYS A 16 -12.30 26.22 4.34
CA LYS A 16 -11.22 27.04 3.79
C LYS A 16 -9.88 26.29 3.82
N ALA A 17 -8.95 26.75 2.99
CA ALA A 17 -7.56 26.32 3.11
C ALA A 17 -6.98 26.68 4.50
N GLY A 18 -6.27 25.74 5.11
CA GLY A 18 -5.70 25.81 6.45
C GLY A 18 -6.69 25.51 7.58
N GLU A 19 -7.95 25.21 7.27
CA GLU A 19 -8.97 24.95 8.28
C GLU A 19 -8.74 23.60 8.97
N LEU A 20 -8.83 23.60 10.31
CA LEU A 20 -8.72 22.40 11.14
C LEU A 20 -10.00 21.57 11.01
N ILE A 21 -9.88 20.35 10.52
CA ILE A 21 -11.01 19.42 10.36
C ILE A 21 -11.15 18.51 11.58
N LEU A 22 -10.03 17.91 12.00
CA LEU A 22 -10.00 16.94 13.09
C LEU A 22 -8.83 17.22 14.01
N GLN A 23 -9.07 17.02 15.30
CA GLN A 23 -8.04 16.92 16.32
C GLN A 23 -8.26 15.62 17.10
N VAL A 24 -7.31 14.70 17.00
CA VAL A 24 -7.39 13.34 17.57
C VAL A 24 -6.35 13.22 18.68
N PRO A 25 -6.75 13.24 19.97
CA PRO A 25 -5.82 13.02 21.08
C PRO A 25 -5.09 11.67 20.96
N LEU A 26 -3.79 11.63 21.28
CA LEU A 26 -3.04 10.36 21.25
C LEU A 26 -3.60 9.34 22.25
N SER A 27 -4.20 9.80 23.34
CA SER A 27 -4.84 8.93 24.35
C SER A 27 -5.95 8.02 23.81
N ILE A 28 -6.55 8.33 22.65
CA ILE A 28 -7.54 7.48 21.98
C ILE A 28 -6.98 6.70 20.79
N CYS A 29 -5.75 6.98 20.38
CA CYS A 29 -5.08 6.29 19.29
C CYS A 29 -4.58 4.90 19.72
N VAL A 30 -4.43 3.99 18.76
CA VAL A 30 -3.80 2.69 19.00
C VAL A 30 -2.34 2.75 18.54
N HIS A 31 -1.41 2.57 19.47
CA HIS A 31 0.04 2.57 19.21
C HIS A 31 0.78 1.78 20.29
N ILE A 32 2.05 1.45 20.07
CA ILE A 32 2.81 0.63 21.02
C ILE A 32 2.88 1.29 22.41
N GLU A 33 3.03 2.61 22.48
CA GLU A 33 3.11 3.30 23.78
C GLU A 33 1.78 3.27 24.57
N SER A 34 0.64 3.05 23.92
CA SER A 34 -0.65 2.89 24.59
C SER A 34 -0.90 1.47 25.11
N LEU A 35 0.06 0.55 24.96
CA LEU A 35 -0.01 -0.83 25.47
C LEU A 35 -0.33 -0.94 26.96
N HIS A 36 0.02 0.06 27.76
CA HIS A 36 -0.30 0.09 29.19
C HIS A 36 -1.81 0.15 29.49
N LEU A 37 -2.64 0.52 28.50
CA LEU A 37 -4.10 0.49 28.56
C LEU A 37 -4.69 -0.83 28.04
N SER A 38 -3.87 -1.68 27.42
CA SER A 38 -4.30 -2.87 26.71
C SER A 38 -4.45 -4.09 27.62
N VAL A 39 -5.34 -5.01 27.24
CA VAL A 39 -5.43 -6.36 27.82
C VAL A 39 -4.14 -7.17 27.66
N LEU A 40 -3.23 -6.74 26.78
CA LEU A 40 -1.91 -7.33 26.56
C LEU A 40 -0.83 -6.88 27.53
N HIS A 41 -1.06 -5.83 28.33
CA HIS A 41 -0.02 -5.20 29.14
C HIS A 41 0.77 -6.22 29.98
N ASP A 42 0.06 -7.10 30.69
CA ASP A 42 0.68 -8.09 31.57
C ASP A 42 1.41 -9.19 30.79
N ILE A 43 0.94 -9.54 29.58
CA ILE A 43 1.60 -10.52 28.72
C ILE A 43 2.92 -9.97 28.21
N VAL A 44 2.95 -8.73 27.71
CA VAL A 44 4.18 -8.13 27.19
C VAL A 44 5.19 -7.88 28.31
N LYS A 45 4.74 -7.57 29.53
CA LYS A 45 5.61 -7.56 30.71
C LYS A 45 6.21 -8.93 31.02
N ALA A 46 5.44 -10.01 30.88
CA ALA A 46 5.91 -11.37 31.08
C ALA A 46 6.80 -11.88 29.93
N GLU A 47 6.68 -11.29 28.74
CA GLU A 47 7.44 -11.61 27.53
C GLU A 47 8.21 -10.40 26.99
N PRO A 48 9.26 -9.90 27.67
CA PRO A 48 9.96 -8.68 27.25
C PRO A 48 10.55 -8.74 25.84
N HIS A 49 10.80 -9.93 25.31
CA HIS A 49 11.31 -10.13 23.95
C HIS A 49 10.32 -9.64 22.86
N LEU A 50 9.02 -9.54 23.16
CA LEU A 50 8.01 -8.99 22.23
C LEU A 50 8.25 -7.49 21.94
N MET A 51 8.88 -6.77 22.87
CA MET A 51 9.27 -5.37 22.64
C MET A 51 10.51 -5.24 21.75
N ALA A 52 11.24 -6.34 21.55
CA ALA A 52 12.46 -6.40 20.74
C ALA A 52 12.20 -6.97 19.34
N PHE A 53 10.94 -7.07 18.89
CA PHE A 53 10.65 -7.42 17.51
C PHE A 53 11.30 -6.43 16.54
N ASP A 54 11.90 -6.98 15.48
CA ASP A 54 12.54 -6.18 14.41
C ASP A 54 11.54 -5.22 13.77
N SER A 55 10.25 -5.61 13.72
CA SER A 55 9.16 -4.77 13.23
C SER A 55 8.21 -4.37 14.35
N LYS A 56 8.06 -3.05 14.55
CA LYS A 56 7.03 -2.48 15.44
C LYS A 56 5.61 -2.87 15.04
N ASP A 57 5.36 -3.11 13.75
CA ASP A 57 4.04 -3.52 13.26
C ASP A 57 3.61 -4.89 13.80
N GLU A 58 4.55 -5.77 14.17
CA GLU A 58 4.23 -7.11 14.70
C GLU A 58 3.61 -7.03 16.11
N LEU A 59 4.18 -6.21 16.99
CA LEU A 59 3.62 -5.97 18.32
C LEU A 59 2.29 -5.20 18.23
N LEU A 60 2.20 -4.22 17.33
CA LEU A 60 0.95 -3.51 17.09
C LEU A 60 -0.15 -4.45 16.56
N ALA A 61 0.20 -5.41 15.70
CA ALA A 61 -0.74 -6.41 15.20
C ALA A 61 -1.24 -7.31 16.32
N LEU A 62 -0.36 -7.76 17.22
CA LEU A 62 -0.76 -8.54 18.40
C LEU A 62 -1.73 -7.74 19.29
N LEU A 63 -1.45 -6.45 19.51
CA LEU A 63 -2.33 -5.54 20.24
C LEU A 63 -3.70 -5.46 19.60
N LEU A 64 -3.78 -5.21 18.29
CA LEU A 64 -5.06 -5.15 17.58
C LEU A 64 -5.86 -6.44 17.65
N MET A 65 -5.20 -7.59 17.48
CA MET A 65 -5.86 -8.89 17.61
C MET A 65 -6.47 -9.08 19.01
N ALA A 66 -5.69 -8.80 20.06
CA ALA A 66 -6.13 -8.97 21.44
C ALA A 66 -7.28 -8.01 21.81
N GLU A 67 -7.18 -6.74 21.42
CA GLU A 67 -8.21 -5.73 21.69
C GLU A 67 -9.49 -6.00 20.91
N ARG A 68 -9.38 -6.39 19.63
CA ARG A 68 -10.56 -6.79 18.84
C ARG A 68 -11.26 -7.99 19.45
N ARG A 69 -10.50 -8.98 19.93
CA ARG A 69 -11.03 -10.17 20.59
C ARG A 69 -11.65 -9.87 21.96
N ALA A 70 -11.11 -8.91 22.71
CA ALA A 70 -11.70 -8.45 23.97
C ALA A 70 -13.10 -7.84 23.76
N GLY A 71 -13.43 -7.42 22.54
CA GLY A 71 -14.77 -6.95 22.19
C GLY A 71 -15.13 -5.72 23.02
N SER A 72 -16.35 -5.67 23.55
CA SER A 72 -16.84 -4.57 24.38
C SER A 72 -16.06 -4.31 25.68
N GLN A 73 -15.14 -5.19 26.07
CA GLN A 73 -14.23 -4.97 27.20
C GLN A 73 -13.00 -4.12 26.81
N SER A 74 -12.73 -3.98 25.51
CA SER A 74 -11.66 -3.12 25.00
C SER A 74 -12.08 -1.64 25.04
N PHE A 75 -11.16 -0.79 25.51
CA PHE A 75 -11.30 0.66 25.40
C PHE A 75 -11.47 1.12 23.95
N TRP A 76 -10.77 0.47 23.00
CA TRP A 76 -10.81 0.81 21.58
C TRP A 76 -11.93 0.13 20.80
N TRP A 77 -12.82 -0.65 21.44
CA TRP A 77 -13.93 -1.31 20.75
C TRP A 77 -14.81 -0.38 19.90
N PRO A 78 -15.16 0.86 20.33
CA PRO A 78 -15.93 1.78 19.48
C PRO A 78 -15.23 2.11 18.16
N TYR A 79 -13.90 2.08 18.12
CA TYR A 79 -13.11 2.28 16.92
C TYR A 79 -12.93 0.97 16.14
N LEU A 80 -12.50 -0.11 16.80
CA LEU A 80 -12.21 -1.40 16.16
C LEU A 80 -13.46 -2.06 15.56
N SER A 81 -14.64 -1.84 16.14
CA SER A 81 -15.90 -2.34 15.58
C SER A 81 -16.33 -1.67 14.28
N LEU A 82 -15.75 -0.51 13.94
CA LEU A 82 -15.97 0.20 12.67
C LEU A 82 -14.99 -0.23 11.56
N MET A 83 -13.94 -0.99 11.90
CA MET A 83 -12.96 -1.43 10.91
C MET A 83 -13.58 -2.40 9.89
N PRO A 84 -13.10 -2.39 8.63
CA PRO A 84 -13.48 -3.40 7.64
C PRO A 84 -13.21 -4.81 8.18
N ARG A 85 -14.12 -5.75 7.89
CA ARG A 85 -13.90 -7.16 8.24
C ARG A 85 -12.85 -7.82 7.35
N GLU A 86 -12.73 -7.34 6.13
CA GLU A 86 -11.82 -7.79 5.09
C GLU A 86 -11.30 -6.59 4.30
N TYR A 87 -10.21 -6.79 3.58
CA TYR A 87 -9.60 -5.78 2.72
C TYR A 87 -9.56 -6.26 1.27
N ASP A 88 -9.26 -5.34 0.35
CA ASP A 88 -9.16 -5.63 -1.08
C ASP A 88 -7.72 -5.77 -1.58
N THR A 89 -6.77 -5.89 -0.66
CA THR A 89 -5.39 -6.27 -1.01
C THR A 89 -5.37 -7.68 -1.60
N PRO A 90 -4.40 -8.00 -2.48
CA PRO A 90 -4.27 -9.32 -3.06
C PRO A 90 -4.15 -10.47 -2.05
N LEU A 91 -3.82 -10.20 -0.77
CA LEU A 91 -3.86 -11.19 0.31
C LEU A 91 -5.24 -11.81 0.53
N TYR A 92 -6.32 -11.14 0.11
CA TYR A 92 -7.71 -11.60 0.20
C TYR A 92 -8.29 -12.03 -1.15
N TRP A 93 -7.45 -12.13 -2.18
CA TRP A 93 -7.87 -12.57 -3.51
C TRP A 93 -7.79 -14.08 -3.61
N GLU A 94 -8.72 -14.65 -4.37
CA GLU A 94 -8.73 -16.08 -4.68
C GLU A 94 -7.53 -16.43 -5.55
N GLU A 95 -7.11 -17.71 -5.51
CA GLU A 95 -5.94 -18.17 -6.26
C GLU A 95 -6.08 -17.90 -7.78
N GLU A 96 -7.27 -18.09 -8.35
CA GLU A 96 -7.56 -17.78 -9.75
C GLU A 96 -7.44 -16.28 -10.07
N GLU A 97 -7.74 -15.39 -9.12
CA GLU A 97 -7.58 -13.94 -9.30
C GLU A 97 -6.12 -13.54 -9.22
N ARG A 98 -5.34 -14.17 -8.32
CA ARG A 98 -3.90 -13.91 -8.19
C ARG A 98 -3.09 -14.38 -9.39
N LYS A 99 -3.57 -15.37 -10.17
CA LYS A 99 -2.90 -15.79 -11.42
C LYS A 99 -2.73 -14.65 -12.41
N TYR A 100 -3.63 -13.67 -12.42
CA TYR A 100 -3.51 -12.49 -13.27
C TYR A 100 -2.35 -11.57 -12.87
N LEU A 101 -1.83 -11.68 -11.64
CA LEU A 101 -0.68 -10.89 -11.16
C LEU A 101 0.67 -11.55 -11.49
N ALA A 102 0.68 -12.70 -12.15
CA ALA A 102 1.89 -13.46 -12.44
C ALA A 102 2.94 -12.59 -13.17
N GLY A 103 4.17 -12.60 -12.66
CA GLY A 103 5.30 -11.86 -13.24
C GLY A 103 5.42 -10.39 -12.84
N THR A 104 4.42 -9.84 -12.12
CA THR A 104 4.44 -8.49 -11.54
C THR A 104 5.05 -8.47 -10.14
N ASN A 105 5.48 -7.28 -9.70
CA ASN A 105 5.93 -7.10 -8.32
C ASN A 105 4.79 -7.28 -7.32
N VAL A 106 3.57 -6.89 -7.66
CA VAL A 106 2.40 -7.09 -6.79
C VAL A 106 2.21 -8.58 -6.49
N GLY A 107 2.27 -9.44 -7.50
CA GLY A 107 2.15 -10.90 -7.32
C GLY A 107 3.28 -11.47 -6.45
N LEU A 108 4.52 -11.05 -6.70
CA LEU A 108 5.69 -11.46 -5.91
C LEU A 108 5.59 -11.03 -4.44
N LEU A 109 5.36 -9.74 -4.20
CA LEU A 109 5.26 -9.16 -2.86
C LEU A 109 4.10 -9.75 -2.08
N THR A 110 2.95 -9.98 -2.72
CA THR A 110 1.80 -10.65 -2.09
C THR A 110 2.19 -12.05 -1.59
N SER A 111 2.89 -12.82 -2.42
CA SER A 111 3.34 -14.17 -2.06
C SER A 111 4.34 -14.15 -0.90
N MET A 112 5.29 -13.20 -0.92
CA MET A 112 6.26 -13.01 0.17
C MET A 112 5.59 -12.59 1.48
N MET A 113 4.64 -11.65 1.42
CA MET A 113 3.87 -11.20 2.58
C MET A 113 3.04 -12.34 3.18
N GLU A 114 2.39 -13.15 2.35
CA GLU A 114 1.62 -14.31 2.81
C GLU A 114 2.51 -15.36 3.49
N GLN A 115 3.65 -15.70 2.90
CA GLN A 115 4.63 -16.61 3.51
C GLN A 115 5.14 -16.08 4.85
N ARG A 116 5.43 -14.77 4.93
CA ARG A 116 5.83 -14.11 6.16
C ARG A 116 4.74 -14.20 7.23
N ILE A 117 3.49 -13.86 6.89
CA ILE A 117 2.34 -13.94 7.79
C ILE A 117 2.20 -15.36 8.36
N LEU A 118 2.28 -16.38 7.50
CA LEU A 118 2.18 -17.78 7.92
C LEU A 118 3.34 -18.16 8.84
N ARG A 119 4.57 -17.79 8.51
CA ARG A 119 5.75 -18.07 9.34
C ARG A 119 5.63 -17.41 10.71
N ASP A 120 5.42 -16.09 10.74
CA ASP A 120 5.36 -15.30 11.97
C ASP A 120 4.20 -15.80 12.86
N TRP A 121 3.07 -16.20 12.26
CA TRP A 121 1.99 -16.89 12.98
C TRP A 121 2.44 -18.18 13.68
N HIS A 122 3.09 -19.10 12.95
CA HIS A 122 3.50 -20.39 13.51
C HIS A 122 4.64 -20.25 14.52
N GLU A 123 5.58 -19.36 14.26
CA GLU A 123 6.78 -19.20 15.07
C GLU A 123 6.54 -18.40 16.35
N ILE A 124 5.57 -17.47 16.34
CA ILE A 124 5.35 -16.50 17.42
C ILE A 124 3.91 -16.59 17.92
N HIS A 125 2.93 -16.17 17.12
CA HIS A 125 1.58 -15.89 17.61
C HIS A 125 0.83 -17.14 18.09
N ALA A 126 0.92 -18.26 17.37
CA ALA A 126 0.27 -19.51 17.76
C ALA A 126 0.76 -20.01 19.14
N LYS A 127 2.05 -19.82 19.46
CA LYS A 127 2.62 -20.19 20.76
C LYS A 127 2.11 -19.28 21.87
N LEU A 128 1.97 -17.98 21.60
CA LEU A 128 1.39 -17.02 22.54
C LEU A 128 -0.10 -17.32 22.80
N VAL A 129 -0.87 -17.69 21.77
CA VAL A 129 -2.27 -18.10 21.88
C VAL A 129 -2.41 -19.32 22.81
N LEU A 130 -1.53 -20.32 22.67
CA LEU A 130 -1.51 -21.49 23.54
C LEU A 130 -1.09 -21.17 24.98
N LYS A 131 -0.14 -20.25 25.16
CA LYS A 131 0.40 -19.87 26.48
C LYS A 131 -0.56 -18.96 27.26
N TYR A 132 -1.29 -18.08 26.57
CA TYR A 132 -2.17 -17.08 27.17
C TYR A 132 -3.62 -17.17 26.65
N PRO A 133 -4.31 -18.31 26.80
CA PRO A 133 -5.62 -18.54 26.18
C PRO A 133 -6.75 -17.65 26.71
N SER A 134 -6.60 -17.08 27.92
CA SER A 134 -7.58 -16.14 28.48
C SER A 134 -7.71 -14.85 27.67
N VAL A 135 -6.57 -14.32 27.19
CA VAL A 135 -6.50 -13.05 26.43
C VAL A 135 -6.44 -13.31 24.93
N LEU A 136 -5.72 -14.34 24.50
CA LEU A 136 -5.42 -14.60 23.09
C LEU A 136 -6.15 -15.83 22.52
N GLY A 137 -6.86 -16.60 23.34
CA GLY A 137 -7.46 -17.88 22.91
C GLY A 137 -8.48 -17.71 21.79
N GLY A 138 -8.38 -18.54 20.75
CA GLY A 138 -9.28 -18.52 19.60
C GLY A 138 -8.84 -17.60 18.46
N LEU A 139 -7.76 -16.82 18.62
CA LEU A 139 -7.15 -16.10 17.52
C LEU A 139 -6.58 -17.07 16.47
N THR A 140 -6.61 -16.63 15.21
CA THR A 140 -6.21 -17.39 14.02
C THR A 140 -5.25 -16.60 13.14
N VAL A 141 -4.64 -17.26 12.15
CA VAL A 141 -3.77 -16.58 11.19
C VAL A 141 -4.54 -15.56 10.34
N GLU A 142 -5.85 -15.74 10.18
CA GLU A 142 -6.75 -14.78 9.56
C GLU A 142 -6.85 -13.49 10.39
N ASP A 143 -6.86 -13.57 11.72
CA ASP A 143 -6.86 -12.40 12.61
C ASP A 143 -5.54 -11.62 12.49
N TYR A 144 -4.42 -12.34 12.32
CA TYR A 144 -3.12 -11.72 12.13
C TYR A 144 -2.98 -11.05 10.77
N ARG A 145 -3.43 -11.74 9.70
CA ARG A 145 -3.55 -11.16 8.34
C ARG A 145 -4.41 -9.90 8.38
N TRP A 146 -5.55 -9.94 9.07
CA TRP A 146 -6.44 -8.80 9.26
C TRP A 146 -5.71 -7.65 9.97
N ALA A 147 -5.08 -7.90 11.10
CA ALA A 147 -4.42 -6.87 11.89
C ALA A 147 -3.30 -6.16 11.11
N LEU A 148 -2.47 -6.91 10.38
CA LEU A 148 -1.44 -6.32 9.51
C LEU A 148 -2.06 -5.53 8.35
N SER A 149 -3.14 -6.04 7.75
CA SER A 149 -3.85 -5.31 6.69
C SER A 149 -4.46 -4.01 7.20
N THR A 150 -4.97 -3.98 8.43
CA THR A 150 -5.41 -2.76 9.11
C THR A 150 -4.26 -1.79 9.28
N ILE A 151 -3.12 -2.24 9.81
CA ILE A 151 -1.95 -1.39 10.03
C ILE A 151 -1.43 -0.81 8.71
N TRP A 152 -1.22 -1.63 7.69
CA TRP A 152 -0.66 -1.17 6.41
C TRP A 152 -1.55 -0.17 5.69
N SER A 153 -2.87 -0.35 5.77
CA SER A 153 -3.83 0.51 5.08
C SER A 153 -4.19 1.79 5.83
N ARG A 154 -4.06 1.82 7.17
CA ARG A 154 -4.65 2.88 8.01
C ARG A 154 -3.70 3.53 9.02
N ALA A 155 -2.58 2.90 9.36
CA ALA A 155 -1.67 3.50 10.33
C ALA A 155 -0.98 4.72 9.73
N VAL A 156 -1.00 5.83 10.47
CA VAL A 156 -0.31 7.06 10.12
C VAL A 156 0.99 7.17 10.90
N GLY A 157 2.01 7.73 10.25
CA GLY A 157 3.29 8.07 10.86
C GLY A 157 3.37 9.57 11.09
N VAL A 158 3.77 9.99 12.29
CA VAL A 158 4.06 11.39 12.58
C VAL A 158 5.35 11.55 13.38
N GLU A 159 6.10 12.61 13.09
CA GLU A 159 7.22 13.02 13.92
C GLU A 159 6.74 13.86 15.10
N ARG A 160 7.17 13.51 16.32
CA ARG A 160 6.96 14.33 17.52
C ARG A 160 8.14 15.28 17.70
N GLY A 161 7.85 16.58 17.65
CA GLY A 161 8.84 17.66 17.59
C GLY A 161 9.88 17.68 18.72
N ASP A 162 9.55 17.10 19.87
CA ASP A 162 10.38 17.18 21.08
C ASP A 162 11.63 16.28 21.01
N SER A 163 11.66 15.33 20.07
CA SER A 163 12.72 14.30 19.99
C SER A 163 12.98 13.76 18.57
N HIS A 164 12.29 14.25 17.54
CA HIS A 164 12.16 13.55 16.25
C HIS A 164 11.74 12.08 16.42
N SER A 165 11.03 11.75 17.51
CA SER A 165 10.54 10.39 17.70
C SER A 165 9.37 10.15 16.76
N TYR A 166 9.54 9.15 15.90
CA TYR A 166 8.52 8.71 14.97
C TYR A 166 7.47 7.87 15.70
N LEU A 167 6.22 8.34 15.70
CA LEU A 167 5.07 7.60 16.19
C LEU A 167 4.28 7.03 15.01
N ARG A 168 4.06 5.72 15.06
CA ARG A 168 3.15 5.01 14.15
C ARG A 168 1.90 4.63 14.93
N CYS A 169 0.74 5.11 14.50
CA CYS A 169 -0.51 4.88 15.21
C CYS A 169 -1.70 4.72 14.27
N LEU A 170 -2.73 4.04 14.76
CA LEU A 170 -4.07 4.09 14.19
C LEU A 170 -4.85 5.20 14.90
N ALA A 171 -5.31 6.17 14.12
CA ALA A 171 -5.94 7.39 14.60
C ALA A 171 -7.44 7.37 14.28
N PRO A 172 -8.31 7.12 15.27
CA PRO A 172 -9.75 7.05 15.05
C PRO A 172 -10.30 8.29 14.32
N ALA A 173 -11.24 8.07 13.42
CA ALA A 173 -11.84 9.04 12.51
C ALA A 173 -10.88 9.62 11.46
N LEU A 174 -9.63 9.94 11.80
CA LEU A 174 -8.65 10.45 10.83
C LEU A 174 -8.36 9.41 9.73
N ASP A 175 -8.23 8.14 10.10
CA ASP A 175 -7.96 7.03 9.18
C ASP A 175 -9.15 6.66 8.27
N MET A 176 -10.25 7.42 8.34
CA MET A 176 -11.41 7.30 7.44
C MET A 176 -11.30 8.20 6.21
N CYS A 177 -10.32 9.11 6.15
CA CYS A 177 -10.07 9.90 4.95
C CYS A 177 -9.46 9.02 3.85
N ASN A 178 -10.09 9.02 2.68
CA ASN A 178 -9.59 8.33 1.49
C ASN A 178 -8.40 9.06 0.86
N HIS A 179 -7.69 8.39 -0.05
CA HIS A 179 -6.53 8.94 -0.74
C HIS A 179 -6.90 9.74 -1.98
N SER A 180 -6.28 10.91 -2.17
CA SER A 180 -6.17 11.53 -3.48
C SER A 180 -4.74 12.02 -3.74
N PRO A 181 -4.15 11.74 -4.92
CA PRO A 181 -2.84 12.28 -5.30
C PRO A 181 -2.87 13.82 -5.48
N ALA A 182 -4.06 14.42 -5.61
CA ALA A 182 -4.23 15.85 -5.72
C ALA A 182 -4.43 16.56 -4.36
N ALA A 183 -4.53 15.80 -3.26
CA ALA A 183 -4.84 16.37 -1.95
C ALA A 183 -3.67 17.19 -1.36
N ALA A 184 -2.43 16.72 -1.54
CA ALA A 184 -1.21 17.40 -1.07
C ALA A 184 0.05 16.89 -1.78
N SER A 185 1.19 17.52 -1.48
CA SER A 185 2.51 17.07 -1.95
C SER A 185 3.23 16.17 -0.95
N CYS A 186 2.97 16.35 0.35
CA CYS A 186 3.40 15.46 1.42
C CYS A 186 2.29 15.27 2.47
N LEU A 187 2.38 14.22 3.29
CA LEU A 187 1.36 13.91 4.30
C LEU A 187 1.41 14.92 5.46
N GLU A 188 2.60 15.43 5.75
CA GLU A 188 2.91 16.38 6.83
C GLU A 188 2.30 17.76 6.60
N ASP A 189 1.94 18.08 5.35
CA ASP A 189 1.15 19.27 5.01
C ASP A 189 -0.27 19.19 5.58
N LEU A 190 -0.83 17.97 5.66
CA LEU A 190 -2.20 17.70 6.08
C LEU A 190 -2.28 17.32 7.56
N ILE A 191 -1.37 16.46 8.04
CA ILE A 191 -1.37 15.93 9.40
C ILE A 191 -0.16 16.46 10.17
N LYS A 192 -0.43 17.11 11.30
CA LYS A 192 0.60 17.61 12.21
C LYS A 192 0.39 17.09 13.62
N TYR A 193 1.47 16.91 14.36
CA TYR A 193 1.41 16.65 15.79
C TYR A 193 1.41 17.99 16.56
N ASP A 194 0.47 18.13 17.49
CA ASP A 194 0.37 19.26 18.41
C ASP A 194 0.84 18.82 19.80
N ALA A 195 2.05 19.23 20.17
CA ALA A 195 2.67 18.86 21.44
C ALA A 195 1.96 19.45 22.67
N GLN A 196 1.27 20.58 22.53
CA GLN A 196 0.55 21.19 23.65
C GLN A 196 -0.71 20.41 24.00
N MET A 197 -1.38 19.88 22.96
CA MET A 197 -2.63 19.14 23.09
C MET A 197 -2.42 17.61 23.12
N ASP A 198 -1.19 17.14 22.90
CA ASP A 198 -0.84 15.73 22.72
C ASP A 198 -1.78 15.03 21.71
N ALA A 199 -1.90 15.63 20.51
CA ALA A 199 -2.92 15.27 19.53
C ALA A 199 -2.43 15.38 18.08
N LEU A 200 -3.00 14.54 17.21
CA LEU A 200 -2.90 14.69 15.75
C LEU A 200 -3.90 15.73 15.27
N ARG A 201 -3.48 16.62 14.38
CA ARG A 201 -4.31 17.66 13.76
C ARG A 201 -4.34 17.48 12.26
N LEU A 202 -5.54 17.29 11.71
CA LEU A 202 -5.79 17.24 10.28
C LEU A 202 -6.30 18.59 9.78
N GLN A 203 -5.62 19.17 8.79
CA GLN A 203 -6.00 20.40 8.12
C GLN A 203 -6.10 20.16 6.61
N GLN A 204 -7.06 20.80 5.93
CA GLN A 204 -7.04 20.84 4.47
C GLN A 204 -6.12 21.96 4.00
N ILE A 205 -5.29 21.69 3.00
CA ILE A 205 -4.45 22.73 2.38
C ILE A 205 -5.15 23.46 1.23
N SER A 206 -6.28 22.93 0.74
CA SER A 206 -7.15 23.53 -0.28
C SER A 206 -8.58 23.67 0.22
N PRO A 207 -9.37 24.62 -0.30
CA PRO A 207 -10.79 24.71 0.03
C PRO A 207 -11.54 23.41 -0.35
N VAL A 208 -12.51 23.01 0.46
CA VAL A 208 -13.39 21.85 0.20
C VAL A 208 -14.83 22.32 0.28
N SER A 209 -15.60 22.16 -0.79
CA SER A 209 -17.00 22.59 -0.80
C SER A 209 -17.88 21.62 -0.01
N ARG A 210 -18.99 22.14 0.53
CA ARG A 210 -20.03 21.34 1.16
C ARG A 210 -20.45 20.16 0.27
N GLY A 211 -20.49 18.97 0.85
CA GLY A 211 -20.85 17.73 0.19
C GLY A 211 -19.70 17.07 -0.57
N GLN A 212 -18.51 17.67 -0.61
CA GLN A 212 -17.31 17.03 -1.12
C GLN A 212 -16.58 16.25 -0.03
N GLU A 213 -15.79 15.27 -0.46
CA GLU A 213 -14.99 14.43 0.42
C GLU A 213 -13.68 15.11 0.81
N CYS A 214 -13.28 14.96 2.07
CA CYS A 214 -12.01 15.40 2.61
C CYS A 214 -10.98 14.28 2.43
N TYR A 215 -10.07 14.47 1.48
CA TYR A 215 -9.04 13.48 1.15
C TYR A 215 -7.75 13.70 1.95
N LEU A 216 -6.99 12.61 2.09
CA LEU A 216 -5.59 12.60 2.49
C LEU A 216 -4.67 12.33 1.29
N PHE A 217 -3.41 12.74 1.42
CA PHE A 217 -2.34 12.27 0.57
C PHE A 217 -1.55 11.19 1.31
N TYR A 218 -1.78 9.91 1.03
CA TYR A 218 -1.10 8.81 1.72
C TYR A 218 0.40 8.76 1.44
N GLY A 219 0.81 9.24 0.27
CA GLY A 219 2.18 9.26 -0.20
C GLY A 219 2.25 9.22 -1.73
N PRO A 220 3.44 9.47 -2.30
CA PRO A 220 3.68 9.43 -3.74
C PRO A 220 3.80 7.97 -4.24
N TYR A 221 2.74 7.19 -4.03
CA TYR A 221 2.74 5.75 -4.27
C TYR A 221 2.24 5.39 -5.67
N SER A 222 2.92 4.43 -6.30
CA SER A 222 2.42 3.81 -7.54
C SER A 222 1.15 3.02 -7.29
N ASN A 223 0.37 2.78 -8.35
CA ASN A 223 -0.82 1.94 -8.22
C ASN A 223 -0.50 0.51 -7.78
N ALA A 224 0.68 -0.02 -8.11
CA ALA A 224 1.15 -1.29 -7.57
C ALA A 224 1.22 -1.23 -6.03
N LYS A 225 1.85 -0.19 -5.48
CA LYS A 225 1.95 0.06 -4.03
C LYS A 225 0.59 0.24 -3.36
N LEU A 226 -0.26 1.08 -3.95
CA LEU A 226 -1.63 1.28 -3.48
C LEU A 226 -2.41 -0.05 -3.46
N LEU A 227 -2.24 -0.88 -4.49
CA LEU A 227 -2.96 -2.15 -4.59
C LEU A 227 -2.54 -3.13 -3.49
N TYR A 228 -1.24 -3.40 -3.33
CA TYR A 228 -0.81 -4.44 -2.40
C TYR A 228 -0.84 -3.98 -0.93
N SER A 229 -0.73 -2.67 -0.65
CA SER A 229 -0.74 -2.14 0.73
C SER A 229 -2.13 -1.64 1.18
N TYR A 230 -2.92 -1.05 0.27
CA TYR A 230 -4.20 -0.41 0.60
C TYR A 230 -5.42 -1.06 -0.07
N GLY A 231 -5.22 -1.88 -1.10
CA GLY A 231 -6.30 -2.64 -1.75
C GLY A 231 -7.07 -1.88 -2.83
N PHE A 232 -6.52 -0.77 -3.35
CA PHE A 232 -7.14 0.00 -4.43
C PHE A 232 -6.10 0.53 -5.42
N MET A 233 -6.56 1.01 -6.58
CA MET A 233 -5.76 1.79 -7.53
C MET A 233 -6.39 3.16 -7.74
N ALA A 234 -5.57 4.22 -7.78
CA ALA A 234 -6.05 5.56 -8.08
C ALA A 234 -6.23 5.73 -9.59
N ALA A 235 -7.39 6.26 -10.01
CA ALA A 235 -7.76 6.34 -11.43
C ALA A 235 -6.86 7.28 -12.25
N GLN A 236 -6.38 8.37 -11.64
CA GLN A 236 -5.50 9.36 -12.25
C GLN A 236 -4.25 9.52 -11.39
N ASN A 237 -3.48 8.44 -11.25
CA ASN A 237 -2.27 8.43 -10.44
C ASN A 237 -1.08 9.01 -11.24
N PRO A 238 -0.51 10.17 -10.84
CA PRO A 238 0.67 10.71 -11.52
C PRO A 238 1.96 9.96 -11.14
N PHE A 239 1.96 9.18 -10.05
CA PHE A 239 3.13 8.47 -9.55
C PHE A 239 3.28 7.14 -10.28
N ARG A 240 3.90 7.18 -11.47
CA ARG A 240 4.26 5.96 -12.20
C ARG A 240 5.60 5.45 -11.70
N GLY A 241 5.66 4.17 -11.35
CA GLY A 241 6.89 3.56 -10.90
C GLY A 241 6.78 2.05 -10.72
N VAL A 242 7.82 1.34 -11.13
CA VAL A 242 7.99 -0.09 -10.84
C VAL A 242 9.23 -0.27 -9.98
N ASP A 243 9.08 -0.89 -8.82
CA ASP A 243 10.22 -1.20 -7.97
C ASP A 243 11.18 -2.15 -8.67
N PHE A 244 12.46 -1.85 -8.59
CA PHE A 244 13.47 -2.65 -9.26
C PHE A 244 14.71 -2.70 -8.39
N TRP A 245 15.01 -3.89 -7.90
CA TRP A 245 16.17 -4.16 -7.06
C TRP A 245 17.12 -5.12 -7.76
N VAL A 246 18.42 -4.84 -7.59
CA VAL A 246 19.50 -5.66 -8.13
C VAL A 246 20.38 -6.07 -6.96
N LYS A 247 20.64 -7.37 -6.84
CA LYS A 247 21.61 -7.87 -5.86
C LYS A 247 23.01 -7.77 -6.46
N VAL A 248 23.99 -7.43 -5.63
CA VAL A 248 25.40 -7.55 -6.03
C VAL A 248 25.70 -9.03 -6.29
N PRO A 249 26.08 -9.44 -7.51
CA PRO A 249 26.37 -10.84 -7.78
C PRO A 249 27.59 -11.29 -6.97
N SER A 250 27.50 -12.46 -6.35
CA SER A 250 28.55 -12.97 -5.44
C SER A 250 29.89 -13.25 -6.15
N ASP A 251 29.85 -13.45 -7.47
CA ASP A 251 31.01 -13.68 -8.34
C ASP A 251 31.66 -12.38 -8.83
N PHE A 252 31.08 -11.21 -8.53
CA PHE A 252 31.67 -9.94 -8.93
C PHE A 252 32.85 -9.56 -8.03
N PRO A 253 33.89 -8.89 -8.59
CA PRO A 253 35.00 -8.41 -7.78
C PRO A 253 34.52 -7.54 -6.62
N LEU A 254 34.97 -7.91 -5.41
CA LEU A 254 34.69 -7.20 -4.15
C LEU A 254 33.19 -7.09 -3.83
N ALA A 255 32.42 -8.13 -4.16
CA ALA A 255 30.97 -8.18 -3.93
C ALA A 255 30.57 -7.86 -2.48
N GLU A 256 31.28 -8.41 -1.48
CA GLU A 256 31.02 -8.14 -0.06
C GLU A 256 31.22 -6.66 0.28
N TRP A 257 32.36 -6.08 -0.10
CA TRP A 257 32.63 -4.66 0.13
C TRP A 257 31.60 -3.77 -0.56
N LYS A 258 31.22 -4.07 -1.82
CA LYS A 258 30.18 -3.32 -2.53
C LYS A 258 28.84 -3.39 -1.80
N GLN A 259 28.47 -4.57 -1.30
CA GLN A 259 27.25 -4.74 -0.52
C GLN A 259 27.28 -3.94 0.78
N GLU A 260 28.41 -3.93 1.50
CA GLU A 260 28.60 -3.11 2.70
C GLU A 260 28.46 -1.61 2.39
N GLN A 261 29.06 -1.14 1.29
CA GLN A 261 28.92 0.25 0.87
C GLN A 261 27.46 0.63 0.56
N LEU A 262 26.70 -0.24 -0.12
CA LEU A 262 25.26 0.04 -0.35
C LEU A 262 24.47 0.17 0.95
N LEU A 263 24.78 -0.66 1.94
CA LEU A 263 24.09 -0.66 3.24
C LEU A 263 24.52 0.49 4.14
N ALA A 264 25.73 1.02 3.96
CA ALA A 264 26.26 2.12 4.75
C ALA A 264 25.71 3.50 4.36
N HIS A 265 25.13 3.65 3.16
CA HIS A 265 24.71 4.95 2.62
C HIS A 265 23.19 5.12 2.57
N ASP A 266 22.69 6.27 3.04
CA ASP A 266 21.26 6.59 3.09
C ASP A 266 20.56 6.49 1.73
N LEU A 267 21.25 6.83 0.65
CA LEU A 267 20.68 6.77 -0.70
C LEU A 267 20.29 5.33 -1.09
N THR A 268 21.05 4.32 -0.66
CA THR A 268 20.95 2.94 -1.14
C THR A 268 20.57 1.91 -0.08
N LYS A 269 20.71 2.22 1.22
CA LYS A 269 20.46 1.27 2.32
C LYS A 269 19.04 0.70 2.34
N GLU A 270 18.08 1.49 1.88
CA GLU A 270 16.63 1.16 1.86
C GLU A 270 16.14 0.75 0.45
N GLN A 271 17.02 0.66 -0.53
CA GLN A 271 16.70 0.32 -1.92
C GLN A 271 15.80 -0.93 -2.08
N PRO A 272 15.98 -2.02 -1.29
CA PRO A 272 15.15 -3.22 -1.41
C PRO A 272 13.76 -3.12 -0.75
N TYR A 273 13.49 -2.12 0.10
CA TYR A 273 12.35 -2.12 1.02
C TYR A 273 11.41 -0.91 0.88
N ASP A 274 11.93 0.28 0.52
CA ASP A 274 11.16 1.54 0.49
C ASP A 274 11.07 2.20 -0.91
N PHE A 275 10.93 1.42 -1.98
CA PHE A 275 10.64 1.96 -3.33
C PHE A 275 11.74 2.90 -3.86
N ARG A 276 12.91 2.98 -3.21
CA ARG A 276 13.97 3.90 -3.63
C ARG A 276 14.60 3.47 -4.94
N GLY A 277 14.59 2.17 -5.25
CA GLY A 277 14.97 1.67 -6.56
C GLY A 277 13.77 1.58 -7.50
N THR A 278 13.66 2.47 -8.49
CA THR A 278 12.44 2.57 -9.31
C THR A 278 12.76 2.75 -10.79
N LEU A 279 12.00 2.06 -11.64
CA LEU A 279 11.87 2.39 -13.06
C LEU A 279 10.75 3.42 -13.22
N LEU A 280 11.01 4.50 -13.97
CA LEU A 280 10.11 5.66 -14.04
C LEU A 280 9.51 5.87 -15.44
N GLY A 281 9.82 5.00 -16.40
CA GLY A 281 9.43 5.13 -17.81
C GLY A 281 10.35 6.09 -18.58
N ASN A 282 10.64 7.26 -18.00
CA ASN A 282 11.59 8.23 -18.57
C ASN A 282 13.04 8.07 -18.03
N GLY A 283 13.32 6.98 -17.31
CA GLY A 283 14.61 6.75 -16.68
C GLY A 283 14.48 5.88 -15.44
N VAL A 284 15.42 6.06 -14.51
CA VAL A 284 15.47 5.34 -13.24
C VAL A 284 15.74 6.29 -12.08
N SER A 285 15.36 5.88 -10.88
CA SER A 285 15.67 6.63 -9.67
C SER A 285 17.18 6.75 -9.46
N VAL A 286 17.59 7.83 -8.77
CA VAL A 286 19.01 8.11 -8.44
C VAL A 286 19.61 6.96 -7.63
N ALA A 287 18.86 6.41 -6.68
CA ALA A 287 19.32 5.29 -5.85
C ALA A 287 19.52 3.99 -6.65
N LEU A 288 18.64 3.70 -7.62
CA LEU A 288 18.85 2.56 -8.52
C LEU A 288 20.11 2.77 -9.36
N MET A 289 20.28 3.96 -9.94
CA MET A 289 21.47 4.25 -10.74
C MET A 289 22.76 4.17 -9.91
N ALA A 290 22.76 4.70 -8.68
CA ALA A 290 23.87 4.59 -7.75
C ALA A 290 24.22 3.11 -7.46
N THR A 291 23.20 2.27 -7.22
CA THR A 291 23.39 0.83 -7.01
C THR A 291 24.07 0.17 -8.23
N ILE A 292 23.61 0.46 -9.45
CA ILE A 292 24.20 -0.09 -10.67
C ILE A 292 25.63 0.43 -10.89
N ARG A 293 25.90 1.72 -10.63
CA ARG A 293 27.24 2.33 -10.73
C ARG A 293 28.23 1.67 -9.78
N LEU A 294 27.81 1.39 -8.54
CA LEU A 294 28.64 0.69 -7.56
C LEU A 294 28.92 -0.76 -7.97
N ILE A 295 27.91 -1.48 -8.48
CA ILE A 295 28.08 -2.85 -8.99
C ILE A 295 29.17 -2.88 -10.06
N HIS A 296 29.17 -1.90 -10.97
CA HIS A 296 30.14 -1.81 -12.06
C HIS A 296 31.43 -1.08 -11.71
N LEU A 297 31.60 -0.56 -10.49
CA LEU A 297 32.81 0.16 -10.07
C LEU A 297 34.05 -0.71 -10.21
N ALA A 298 35.06 -0.22 -10.93
CA ALA A 298 36.36 -0.87 -11.09
C ALA A 298 37.37 -0.39 -10.03
N PRO A 299 38.42 -1.18 -9.72
CA PRO A 299 39.41 -0.82 -8.70
C PRO A 299 40.06 0.55 -8.89
N GLU A 300 40.26 0.98 -10.15
CA GLU A 300 40.85 2.27 -10.49
C GLU A 300 39.91 3.45 -10.20
N GLU A 301 38.63 3.19 -9.97
CA GLU A 301 37.57 4.19 -9.74
C GLU A 301 37.24 4.33 -8.24
N PHE A 302 37.97 3.64 -7.35
CA PHE A 302 37.63 3.57 -5.93
C PHE A 302 37.80 4.88 -5.17
N GLU A 303 38.76 5.71 -5.56
CA GLU A 303 38.93 7.05 -4.99
C GLU A 303 37.72 7.96 -5.25
N ASP A 304 36.91 7.61 -6.27
CA ASP A 304 35.73 8.34 -6.71
C ASP A 304 34.40 7.70 -6.23
N VAL A 305 34.45 6.73 -5.30
CA VAL A 305 33.25 6.00 -4.83
C VAL A 305 32.14 6.92 -4.32
N GLU A 306 32.49 8.03 -3.66
CA GLU A 306 31.52 9.02 -3.15
C GLU A 306 30.65 9.63 -4.26
N LYS A 307 31.17 9.75 -5.49
CA LYS A 307 30.40 10.25 -6.64
C LYS A 307 29.16 9.39 -6.90
N VAL A 308 29.23 8.08 -6.61
CA VAL A 308 28.09 7.17 -6.73
C VAL A 308 26.93 7.64 -5.86
N PHE A 309 27.21 7.97 -4.60
CA PHE A 309 26.19 8.32 -3.61
C PHE A 309 25.73 9.78 -3.71
N HIS A 310 26.48 10.63 -4.41
CA HIS A 310 26.04 11.97 -4.81
C HIS A 310 25.22 11.98 -6.12
N GLY A 311 25.01 10.82 -6.75
CA GLY A 311 24.28 10.72 -8.02
C GLY A 311 25.08 11.21 -9.23
N GLU A 312 26.38 11.41 -9.08
CA GLU A 312 27.28 11.91 -10.10
C GLU A 312 27.81 10.79 -11.01
N VAL A 313 28.29 11.16 -12.18
CA VAL A 313 28.99 10.24 -13.08
C VAL A 313 30.38 9.97 -12.52
N VAL A 314 30.69 8.71 -12.23
CA VAL A 314 32.02 8.29 -11.73
C VAL A 314 33.07 8.46 -12.83
N SER A 315 32.85 7.79 -13.97
CA SER A 315 33.68 7.84 -15.17
C SER A 315 32.83 7.50 -16.40
N LEU A 316 33.29 7.82 -17.61
CA LEU A 316 32.60 7.41 -18.85
C LEU A 316 32.51 5.88 -18.97
N ARG A 317 33.56 5.17 -18.56
CA ARG A 317 33.62 3.70 -18.54
C ARG A 317 32.56 3.11 -17.61
N ASN A 318 32.47 3.64 -16.39
CA ASN A 318 31.50 3.21 -15.39
C ASN A 318 30.06 3.48 -15.85
N GLU A 319 29.81 4.66 -16.43
CA GLU A 319 28.48 5.04 -16.91
C GLU A 319 28.04 4.14 -18.07
N GLU A 320 28.93 3.85 -19.03
CA GLU A 320 28.64 2.92 -20.14
C GLU A 320 28.36 1.51 -19.62
N ALA A 321 29.22 0.98 -18.74
CA ALA A 321 29.05 -0.35 -18.16
C ALA A 321 27.73 -0.47 -17.39
N SER A 322 27.38 0.57 -16.62
CA SER A 322 26.15 0.65 -15.84
C SER A 322 24.91 0.66 -16.73
N LEU A 323 24.88 1.55 -17.73
CA LEU A 323 23.76 1.63 -18.68
C LEU A 323 23.62 0.35 -19.49
N ARG A 324 24.72 -0.22 -19.98
CA ARG A 324 24.72 -1.47 -20.75
C ARG A 324 24.22 -2.66 -19.92
N GLY A 325 24.68 -2.77 -18.67
CA GLY A 325 24.21 -3.80 -17.74
C GLY A 325 22.73 -3.67 -17.44
N LEU A 326 22.26 -2.46 -17.15
CA LEU A 326 20.85 -2.20 -16.86
C LEU A 326 19.95 -2.43 -18.08
N VAL A 327 20.33 -1.94 -19.27
CA VAL A 327 19.61 -2.20 -20.53
C VAL A 327 19.48 -3.69 -20.78
N ARG A 328 20.54 -4.47 -20.59
CA ARG A 328 20.51 -5.93 -20.74
C ARG A 328 19.51 -6.58 -19.77
N LEU A 329 19.55 -6.22 -18.49
CA LEU A 329 18.61 -6.76 -17.49
C LEU A 329 17.15 -6.43 -17.85
N LEU A 330 16.88 -5.21 -18.31
CA LEU A 330 15.54 -4.81 -18.74
C LEU A 330 15.10 -5.54 -20.01
N GLN A 331 16.00 -5.77 -20.97
CA GLN A 331 15.71 -6.57 -22.17
C GLN A 331 15.35 -8.02 -21.80
N GLU A 332 16.15 -8.66 -20.95
CA GLU A 332 15.90 -10.02 -20.47
C GLU A 332 14.53 -10.09 -19.74
N LYS A 333 14.21 -9.10 -18.90
CA LYS A 333 12.93 -9.03 -18.20
C LYS A 333 11.75 -8.81 -19.16
N VAL A 334 11.84 -7.89 -20.12
CA VAL A 334 10.78 -7.63 -21.10
C VAL A 334 10.48 -8.86 -21.95
N GLN A 335 11.48 -9.68 -22.27
CA GLN A 335 11.27 -10.94 -23.01
C GLN A 335 10.45 -11.99 -22.23
N THR A 336 10.34 -11.85 -20.91
CA THR A 336 9.50 -12.74 -20.08
C THR A 336 8.02 -12.35 -20.09
N PHE A 337 7.68 -11.16 -20.62
CA PHE A 337 6.32 -10.67 -20.63
C PHE A 337 5.53 -11.21 -21.83
N THR A 338 4.25 -11.53 -21.59
CA THR A 338 3.28 -11.62 -22.69
C THR A 338 3.15 -10.25 -23.38
N PRO A 339 2.80 -10.19 -24.68
CA PRO A 339 2.60 -8.92 -25.38
C PRO A 339 1.60 -8.02 -24.66
N VAL A 340 1.94 -6.74 -24.48
CA VAL A 340 1.12 -5.78 -23.72
C VAL A 340 -0.24 -5.54 -24.39
N GLU A 341 -0.32 -5.71 -25.70
CA GLU A 341 -1.53 -5.59 -26.50
C GLU A 341 -2.58 -6.65 -26.12
N GLU A 342 -2.14 -7.84 -25.70
CA GLU A 342 -3.05 -8.89 -25.23
C GLU A 342 -3.73 -8.49 -23.93
N ASP A 343 -2.98 -7.93 -22.97
CA ASP A 343 -3.51 -7.46 -21.70
C ASP A 343 -4.38 -6.22 -21.85
N LEU A 344 -3.99 -5.28 -22.72
CA LEU A 344 -4.82 -4.12 -23.09
C LEU A 344 -6.14 -4.58 -23.72
N GLY A 345 -6.11 -5.59 -24.59
CA GLY A 345 -7.30 -6.17 -25.18
C GLY A 345 -8.20 -6.85 -24.16
N ALA A 346 -7.63 -7.55 -23.18
CA ALA A 346 -8.36 -8.17 -22.09
C ALA A 346 -8.99 -7.13 -21.15
N LEU A 347 -8.24 -6.10 -20.79
CA LEU A 347 -8.71 -4.98 -19.97
C LEU A 347 -9.88 -4.25 -20.65
N ALA A 348 -9.74 -3.91 -21.93
CA ALA A 348 -10.80 -3.23 -22.68
C ALA A 348 -12.08 -4.08 -22.78
N LYS A 349 -11.96 -5.40 -22.93
CA LYS A 349 -13.12 -6.31 -22.89
C LYS A 349 -13.78 -6.28 -21.52
N LEU A 350 -12.99 -6.31 -20.45
CA LEU A 350 -13.49 -6.30 -19.08
C LEU A 350 -14.18 -4.97 -18.74
N GLU A 351 -13.61 -3.83 -19.13
CA GLU A 351 -14.22 -2.51 -18.93
C GLU A 351 -15.53 -2.35 -19.72
N ARG A 352 -15.62 -2.91 -20.94
CA ARG A 352 -16.88 -2.99 -21.68
C ARG A 352 -17.94 -3.83 -20.95
N VAL A 353 -17.54 -4.95 -20.35
CA VAL A 353 -18.45 -5.75 -19.53
C VAL A 353 -18.92 -4.95 -18.32
N MET A 354 -18.02 -4.29 -17.59
CA MET A 354 -18.38 -3.47 -16.44
C MET A 354 -19.38 -2.35 -16.80
N THR A 355 -19.12 -1.60 -17.87
CA THR A 355 -20.00 -0.53 -18.34
C THR A 355 -21.34 -1.01 -18.89
N SER A 356 -21.39 -2.23 -19.45
CA SER A 356 -22.61 -2.81 -20.03
C SER A 356 -23.45 -3.62 -19.04
N THR A 357 -22.88 -4.04 -17.91
CA THR A 357 -23.57 -4.91 -16.94
C THR A 357 -24.43 -4.06 -16.00
N PRO A 358 -25.75 -4.32 -15.86
CA PRO A 358 -26.66 -3.56 -15.00
C PRO A 358 -26.23 -3.54 -13.52
N ILE A 359 -25.43 -4.53 -13.12
CA ILE A 359 -24.79 -4.57 -11.82
C ILE A 359 -23.98 -3.29 -11.56
N PHE A 360 -23.45 -2.56 -12.54
CA PHE A 360 -22.72 -1.30 -12.33
C PHE A 360 -23.52 -0.04 -12.72
N GLY A 361 -24.81 -0.18 -13.04
CA GLY A 361 -25.69 0.93 -13.40
C GLY A 361 -26.47 1.50 -12.21
N ASP A 362 -26.95 2.73 -12.39
CA ASP A 362 -27.82 3.47 -11.46
C ASP A 362 -29.10 2.67 -11.16
N GLU A 363 -29.35 2.37 -9.88
CA GLU A 363 -30.48 1.55 -9.42
C GLU A 363 -31.83 2.12 -9.87
N ASP A 364 -31.91 3.44 -10.05
CA ASP A 364 -33.11 4.15 -10.51
C ASP A 364 -33.51 3.79 -11.95
N ALA A 365 -32.57 3.37 -12.80
CA ALA A 365 -32.86 2.98 -14.18
C ALA A 365 -33.44 1.54 -14.27
N GLN A 366 -33.07 0.67 -13.33
CA GLN A 366 -33.55 -0.72 -13.26
C GLN A 366 -34.97 -0.79 -12.68
N ILE A 367 -35.28 0.02 -11.66
CA ILE A 367 -36.63 0.13 -11.09
C ILE A 367 -37.62 0.65 -12.13
N ARG A 368 -37.21 1.59 -12.99
CA ARG A 368 -38.05 2.11 -14.09
C ARG A 368 -38.31 1.09 -15.21
N ARG A 369 -37.40 0.12 -15.44
CA ARG A 369 -37.57 -0.94 -16.46
C ARG A 369 -38.41 -2.13 -15.98
N LEU A 370 -38.44 -2.39 -14.68
CA LEU A 370 -39.22 -3.49 -14.08
C LEU A 370 -40.70 -3.16 -13.90
N GLY A 371 -41.15 -1.95 -14.27
CA GLY A 371 -42.57 -1.62 -14.32
C GLY A 371 -43.31 -1.78 -12.98
N VAL A 372 -42.61 -1.67 -11.85
CA VAL A 372 -43.24 -1.73 -10.53
C VAL A 372 -43.96 -0.40 -10.29
N PRO A 373 -45.30 -0.35 -10.20
CA PRO A 373 -46.02 0.88 -9.96
C PRO A 373 -45.68 1.41 -8.57
N ARG A 374 -45.29 2.67 -8.46
CA ARG A 374 -45.33 3.40 -7.19
C ARG A 374 -46.80 3.59 -6.84
N GLU A 375 -47.32 2.85 -5.85
CA GLU A 375 -48.35 3.31 -4.91
C GLU A 375 -48.84 2.19 -3.96
N LYS A 376 -48.47 2.22 -2.67
CA LYS A 376 -49.29 2.72 -1.54
C LYS A 376 -48.74 2.26 -0.19
N GLN A 377 -48.95 3.13 0.79
CA GLN A 377 -48.50 3.06 2.18
C GLN A 377 -49.03 1.85 2.96
N ALA A 378 -48.21 1.41 3.91
CA ALA A 378 -48.54 0.80 5.20
C ALA A 378 -49.40 -0.48 5.21
N GLN A 379 -48.73 -1.62 5.39
CA GLN A 379 -49.16 -2.65 6.34
C GLN A 379 -47.96 -3.49 6.77
N GLU A 380 -47.70 -3.48 8.08
CA GLU A 380 -46.72 -4.32 8.76
C GLU A 380 -47.17 -5.79 8.76
N ALA A 381 -46.17 -6.66 8.87
CA ALA A 381 -46.24 -8.11 9.14
C ALA A 381 -46.48 -9.05 7.93
N GLU A 382 -45.52 -9.12 7.02
CA GLU A 382 -45.13 -10.34 6.28
C GLU A 382 -43.81 -10.07 5.52
N CYS A 383 -42.68 -9.96 6.22
CA CYS A 383 -41.37 -9.77 5.59
C CYS A 383 -40.30 -10.42 6.46
N SER A 384 -39.93 -11.66 6.16
CA SER A 384 -38.70 -12.26 6.71
C SER A 384 -37.94 -13.02 5.62
N ALA A 385 -38.64 -13.80 4.80
CA ALA A 385 -38.02 -14.46 3.64
C ALA A 385 -37.60 -13.47 2.54
N ASP A 386 -38.47 -12.51 2.18
CA ASP A 386 -38.18 -11.52 1.12
C ASP A 386 -37.04 -10.55 1.49
N GLU A 387 -36.88 -10.22 2.77
CA GLU A 387 -35.80 -9.35 3.24
C GLU A 387 -34.46 -10.08 3.32
N GLU A 388 -34.45 -11.33 3.78
CA GLU A 388 -33.27 -12.19 3.73
C GLU A 388 -32.81 -12.46 2.29
N ASP A 389 -33.75 -12.74 1.38
CA ASP A 389 -33.45 -12.94 -0.04
C ASP A 389 -32.94 -11.66 -0.70
N ARG A 390 -33.47 -10.49 -0.35
CA ARG A 390 -32.98 -9.19 -0.83
C ARG A 390 -31.58 -8.89 -0.30
N ILE A 391 -31.31 -9.10 0.99
CA ILE A 391 -29.97 -8.94 1.59
C ILE A 391 -28.98 -9.91 0.92
N ARG A 392 -29.39 -11.15 0.68
CA ARG A 392 -28.58 -12.15 -0.01
C ARG A 392 -28.26 -11.73 -1.45
N PHE A 393 -29.24 -11.21 -2.18
CA PHE A 393 -29.06 -10.71 -3.54
C PHE A 393 -28.08 -9.53 -3.60
N GLU A 394 -28.23 -8.54 -2.70
CA GLU A 394 -27.32 -7.40 -2.64
C GLU A 394 -25.88 -7.81 -2.26
N ARG A 395 -25.73 -8.78 -1.35
CA ARG A 395 -24.42 -9.37 -1.05
C ARG A 395 -23.80 -10.03 -2.28
N GLN A 396 -24.56 -10.84 -3.02
CA GLN A 396 -24.07 -11.47 -4.25
C GLN A 396 -23.66 -10.43 -5.31
N LYS A 397 -24.47 -9.39 -5.49
CA LYS A 397 -24.17 -8.26 -6.39
C LYS A 397 -22.87 -7.57 -6.00
N ALA A 398 -22.68 -7.26 -4.71
CA ALA A 398 -21.47 -6.64 -4.19
C ALA A 398 -20.24 -7.53 -4.39
N THR A 399 -20.33 -8.83 -4.12
CA THR A 399 -19.25 -9.79 -4.37
C THR A 399 -18.87 -9.83 -5.85
N LEU A 400 -19.85 -9.89 -6.75
CA LEU A 400 -19.57 -9.87 -8.20
C LEU A 400 -18.87 -8.57 -8.61
N ARG A 401 -19.36 -7.40 -8.16
CA ARG A 401 -18.71 -6.10 -8.42
C ARG A 401 -17.25 -6.11 -7.97
N ARG A 402 -17.01 -6.57 -6.74
CA ARG A 402 -15.67 -6.67 -6.12
C ARG A 402 -14.73 -7.53 -6.96
N ASN A 403 -15.16 -8.72 -7.38
CA ASN A 403 -14.34 -9.62 -8.19
C ASN A 403 -14.00 -9.03 -9.57
N PHE A 404 -14.94 -8.31 -10.20
CA PHE A 404 -14.67 -7.60 -11.45
C PHE A 404 -13.64 -6.47 -11.27
N ILE A 405 -13.76 -5.69 -10.20
CA ILE A 405 -12.80 -4.62 -9.88
C ILE A 405 -11.41 -5.20 -9.63
N ARG A 406 -11.29 -6.27 -8.85
CA ARG A 406 -10.01 -6.96 -8.59
C ARG A 406 -9.34 -7.43 -9.88
N ARG A 407 -10.12 -8.05 -10.78
CA ARG A 407 -9.62 -8.46 -12.11
C ARG A 407 -9.19 -7.26 -12.96
N ALA A 408 -9.96 -6.16 -12.94
CA ALA A 408 -9.57 -4.93 -13.62
C ALA A 408 -8.25 -4.39 -13.08
N TYR A 409 -8.08 -4.36 -11.76
CA TYR A 409 -6.84 -3.93 -11.10
C TYR A 409 -5.66 -4.82 -11.48
N ALA A 410 -5.84 -6.14 -11.51
CA ALA A 410 -4.79 -7.05 -11.93
C ALA A 410 -4.28 -6.73 -13.35
N TYR A 411 -5.19 -6.59 -14.32
CA TYR A 411 -4.81 -6.22 -15.68
C TYR A 411 -4.19 -4.83 -15.77
N LYS A 412 -4.72 -3.83 -15.03
CA LYS A 412 -4.18 -2.48 -15.04
C LYS A 412 -2.74 -2.43 -14.53
N VAL A 413 -2.45 -3.08 -13.39
CA VAL A 413 -1.08 -3.15 -12.87
C VAL A 413 -0.14 -3.86 -13.86
N VAL A 414 -0.57 -4.99 -14.44
CA VAL A 414 0.25 -5.72 -15.43
C VAL A 414 0.59 -4.82 -16.63
N VAL A 415 -0.39 -4.10 -17.16
CA VAL A 415 -0.20 -3.17 -18.28
C VAL A 415 0.72 -2.01 -17.88
N GLU A 416 0.46 -1.37 -16.73
CA GLU A 416 1.27 -0.25 -16.23
C GLU A 416 2.74 -0.66 -16.05
N ASP A 417 3.00 -1.80 -15.39
CA ASP A 417 4.35 -2.33 -15.17
C ASP A 417 5.06 -2.56 -16.52
N LYS A 418 4.41 -3.28 -17.45
CA LYS A 418 4.99 -3.60 -18.77
C LYS A 418 5.34 -2.35 -19.58
N LEU A 419 4.45 -1.37 -19.61
CA LEU A 419 4.69 -0.11 -20.29
C LEU A 419 5.87 0.63 -19.67
N ILE A 420 5.94 0.71 -18.33
CA ILE A 420 7.06 1.36 -17.64
C ILE A 420 8.39 0.65 -17.96
N PHE A 421 8.42 -0.68 -17.99
CA PHE A 421 9.61 -1.45 -18.39
C PHE A 421 10.05 -1.12 -19.83
N GLN A 422 9.12 -1.13 -20.78
CA GLN A 422 9.40 -0.86 -22.20
C GLN A 422 9.86 0.58 -22.43
N GLU A 423 9.16 1.55 -21.84
CA GLU A 423 9.50 2.97 -21.88
C GLU A 423 10.91 3.21 -21.29
N THR A 424 11.18 2.66 -20.10
CA THR A 424 12.48 2.81 -19.43
C THR A 424 13.60 2.19 -20.26
N LEU A 425 13.37 0.99 -20.83
CA LEU A 425 14.32 0.32 -21.70
C LEU A 425 14.64 1.18 -22.93
N ALA A 426 13.64 1.76 -23.60
CA ALA A 426 13.84 2.63 -24.75
C ALA A 426 14.65 3.88 -24.36
N CYS A 427 14.30 4.52 -23.24
CA CYS A 427 15.01 5.69 -22.72
C CYS A 427 16.49 5.39 -22.45
N LEU A 428 16.78 4.33 -21.70
CA LEU A 428 18.17 3.97 -21.35
C LEU A 428 18.97 3.49 -22.55
N SER A 429 18.33 2.81 -23.51
CA SER A 429 18.98 2.40 -24.76
C SER A 429 19.40 3.61 -25.59
N HIS A 430 18.55 4.64 -25.67
CA HIS A 430 18.90 5.90 -26.34
C HIS A 430 20.08 6.59 -25.64
N ARG A 431 20.03 6.72 -24.31
CA ARG A 431 21.13 7.31 -23.52
C ARG A 431 22.46 6.57 -23.72
N LEU A 432 22.42 5.24 -23.78
CA LEU A 432 23.60 4.42 -24.06
C LEU A 432 24.14 4.66 -25.47
N GLN A 433 23.26 4.79 -26.47
CA GLN A 433 23.68 5.11 -27.84
C GLN A 433 24.32 6.49 -27.93
N GLU A 434 23.75 7.50 -27.28
CA GLU A 434 24.34 8.85 -27.21
C GLU A 434 25.71 8.85 -26.55
N LEU A 435 25.88 8.09 -25.47
CA LEU A 435 27.16 7.98 -24.77
C LEU A 435 28.25 7.31 -25.64
N VAL A 436 27.89 6.24 -26.36
CA VAL A 436 28.83 5.50 -27.22
C VAL A 436 29.15 6.28 -28.50
N CYS A 437 28.19 6.97 -29.09
CA CYS A 437 28.36 7.74 -30.34
C CYS A 437 28.90 9.17 -30.12
N GLY A 438 28.69 9.75 -28.93
CA GLY A 438 29.16 11.10 -28.59
C GLY A 438 30.57 11.12 -27.97
N GLY A 439 31.10 9.95 -27.58
CA GLY A 439 32.45 9.79 -27.06
C GLY A 439 33.51 9.44 -28.11
N SER A 440 33.15 9.40 -29.40
CA SER A 440 34.04 9.10 -30.54
C SER A 440 34.58 10.34 -31.24
#